data_AF-A0A927RC37-F1
#
_entry.id   AF-A0A927RC37-F1
#
_cell.length_a   1.000
_cell.length_b   1.000
_cell.length_c   1.000
_cell.angle_alpha   90.00
_cell.angle_beta   90.00
_cell.angle_gamma   90.00
#
_symmetry.space_group_name_H-M   'P 1'
#
loop_
_entity.id
_entity.type
_entity.pdbx_description
1 polymer ?
#
loop_
_entity_poly.entity_id
_entity_poly.type
_entity_poly.pdbx_seq_one_letter_code
_entity_poly.pdbx_strand_id
1 'polypeptide(L)'
;MKQHCPHCGCQMIDVLRLDGLDERFSYLEVDGVLTISICPNCITFIEETFVRYDETGRSEIIPYEASLEMENYCSEADLLEMNGNQLTLSAEAVPMHYASGGDEVITIGGLPDWVQDAEFATCSDCDQTMKFLAALPWNALMDGSEGTLYIEICTDCRTLCLFHQQT
;
A
#
# COMPACT_ATOMS: atom_id res chain seq x y z
N MET A 1 -7.35 -9.14 18.03
CA MET A 1 -8.62 -8.43 17.75
C MET A 1 -8.42 -7.72 16.44
N LYS A 2 -9.29 -7.96 15.45
CA LYS A 2 -9.18 -7.34 14.12
C LYS A 2 -9.65 -5.89 14.20
N GLN A 3 -8.85 -4.94 13.72
CA GLN A 3 -9.22 -3.53 13.67
C GLN A 3 -10.23 -3.33 12.55
N HIS A 4 -11.18 -2.41 12.75
CA HIS A 4 -12.18 -2.05 11.74
C HIS A 4 -12.03 -0.57 11.38
N CYS A 5 -12.28 -0.25 10.12
CA CYS A 5 -12.25 1.10 9.59
C CYS A 5 -13.35 1.94 10.26
N PRO A 6 -13.03 3.13 10.78
CA PRO A 6 -14.03 3.98 11.42
C PRO A 6 -15.03 4.60 10.43
N HIS A 7 -14.74 4.59 9.12
CA HIS A 7 -15.57 5.23 8.10
C HIS A 7 -16.64 4.30 7.50
N CYS A 8 -16.26 3.07 7.14
CA CYS A 8 -17.19 2.10 6.53
C CYS A 8 -17.42 0.85 7.39
N GLY A 9 -16.68 0.66 8.48
CA GLY A 9 -16.77 -0.54 9.31
C GLY A 9 -16.09 -1.79 8.72
N CYS A 10 -15.46 -1.69 7.54
CA CYS A 10 -14.71 -2.80 6.95
C CYS A 10 -13.55 -3.24 7.86
N GLN A 11 -13.24 -4.53 7.87
CA GLN A 11 -12.07 -5.04 8.57
C GLN A 11 -10.79 -4.54 7.89
N MET A 12 -9.86 -4.02 8.68
CA MET A 12 -8.53 -3.65 8.20
C MET A 12 -7.73 -4.91 7.82
N ILE A 13 -6.84 -4.75 6.84
CA ILE A 13 -5.89 -5.79 6.41
C ILE A 13 -4.45 -5.25 6.48
N ASP A 14 -3.50 -6.15 6.71
CA ASP A 14 -2.07 -5.84 6.57
C ASP A 14 -1.66 -6.13 5.13
N VAL A 15 -1.73 -5.12 4.26
CA VAL A 15 -1.55 -5.29 2.81
C VAL A 15 -0.10 -5.58 2.42
N LEU A 16 0.86 -5.08 3.20
CA LEU A 16 2.28 -5.29 2.98
C LEU A 16 3.04 -5.39 4.30
N ARG A 17 3.90 -6.41 4.41
CA ARG A 17 4.82 -6.60 5.54
C ARG A 17 6.24 -6.70 5.01
N LEU A 18 7.08 -5.75 5.40
CA LEU A 18 8.47 -5.60 4.95
C LEU A 18 9.41 -5.67 6.14
N ASP A 19 10.36 -6.60 6.11
CA ASP A 19 11.45 -6.63 7.08
C ASP A 19 12.54 -5.65 6.65
N GLY A 20 12.59 -4.47 7.27
CA GLY A 20 13.57 -3.44 6.98
C GLY A 20 15.01 -3.83 7.34
N LEU A 21 15.20 -4.92 8.10
CA LEU A 21 16.51 -5.50 8.37
C LEU A 21 17.03 -6.40 7.22
N ASP A 22 16.18 -6.71 6.24
CA ASP A 22 16.62 -7.40 5.03
C ASP A 22 17.55 -6.47 4.23
N GLU A 23 18.75 -6.95 3.88
CA GLU A 23 19.78 -6.13 3.21
C GLU A 23 19.30 -5.53 1.89
N ARG A 24 18.32 -6.17 1.23
CA ARG A 24 17.69 -5.67 0.00
C ARG A 24 16.96 -4.34 0.23
N PHE A 25 16.52 -4.06 1.45
CA PHE A 25 15.79 -2.84 1.82
C PHE A 25 16.64 -1.83 2.60
N SER A 26 17.96 -2.02 2.65
CA SER A 26 18.89 -1.10 3.34
C SER A 26 18.75 0.36 2.90
N TYR A 27 18.29 0.64 1.68
CA TYR A 27 18.04 1.99 1.16
C TYR A 27 16.79 2.68 1.73
N LEU A 28 15.89 1.92 2.36
CA LEU A 28 14.71 2.45 3.04
C LEU A 28 15.03 2.93 4.44
N GLU A 29 16.14 2.47 5.06
CA GLU A 29 16.53 2.88 6.40
C GLU A 29 15.40 2.68 7.44
N VAL A 30 14.61 1.63 7.27
CA VAL A 30 13.53 1.25 8.17
C VAL A 30 14.07 0.25 9.19
N ASP A 31 13.99 0.61 10.47
CA ASP A 31 14.33 -0.30 11.56
C ASP A 31 13.16 -1.26 11.83
N GLY A 32 13.41 -2.57 11.77
CA GLY A 32 12.42 -3.60 12.10
C GLY A 32 11.41 -3.91 10.98
N VAL A 33 10.23 -4.38 11.34
CA VAL A 33 9.23 -4.89 10.38
C VAL A 33 8.12 -3.86 10.14
N LEU A 34 8.16 -3.20 8.99
CA LEU A 34 7.09 -2.32 8.52
C LEU A 34 5.86 -3.14 8.16
N THR A 35 4.76 -2.93 8.86
CA THR A 35 3.45 -3.55 8.62
C THR A 35 2.46 -2.46 8.22
N ILE A 36 2.12 -2.44 6.93
CA ILE A 36 1.23 -1.44 6.33
C ILE A 36 -0.20 -1.95 6.38
N SER A 37 -1.04 -1.26 7.12
CA SER A 37 -2.42 -1.65 7.41
C SER A 37 -3.39 -0.65 6.80
N ILE A 38 -4.34 -1.14 6.00
CA ILE A 38 -5.32 -0.29 5.29
C ILE A 38 -6.74 -0.83 5.41
N CYS A 39 -7.70 0.03 5.06
CA CYS A 39 -9.05 -0.38 4.72
C CYS A 39 -9.11 -0.68 3.21
N PRO A 40 -9.28 -1.96 2.79
CA PRO A 40 -9.29 -2.32 1.37
C PRO A 40 -10.51 -1.74 0.63
N ASN A 41 -11.58 -1.40 1.35
CA ASN A 41 -12.74 -0.73 0.78
C ASN A 41 -12.49 0.77 0.54
N CYS A 42 -12.08 1.52 1.57
CA CYS A 42 -12.00 2.98 1.45
C CYS A 42 -10.92 3.43 0.47
N ILE A 43 -9.79 2.71 0.39
CA ILE A 43 -8.66 3.07 -0.47
C ILE A 43 -9.02 3.14 -1.96
N THR A 44 -10.08 2.47 -2.39
CA THR A 44 -10.53 2.49 -3.79
C THR A 44 -11.47 3.67 -4.10
N PHE A 45 -11.92 4.42 -3.09
CA PHE A 45 -12.89 5.52 -3.23
C PHE A 45 -12.34 6.90 -2.86
N ILE A 46 -11.13 6.97 -2.29
CA ILE A 46 -10.47 8.22 -1.91
C ILE A 46 -9.20 8.40 -2.72
N GLU A 47 -8.83 9.66 -2.98
CA GLU A 47 -7.67 10.01 -3.80
C GLU A 47 -6.37 9.46 -3.16
N GLU A 48 -6.14 9.79 -1.89
CA GLU A 48 -4.96 9.36 -1.15
C GLU A 48 -5.32 8.96 0.29
N THR A 49 -4.60 7.98 0.83
CA THR A 49 -4.61 7.62 2.26
C THR A 49 -3.23 7.79 2.82
N PHE A 50 -3.10 8.70 3.79
CA PHE A 50 -1.88 8.82 4.57
C PHE A 50 -1.88 7.85 5.76
N VAL A 51 -0.76 7.18 5.96
CA VAL A 51 -0.57 6.21 7.04
C VAL A 51 0.72 6.57 7.79
N ARG A 52 0.67 6.55 9.12
CA ARG A 52 1.83 6.75 10.00
C ARG A 52 2.31 5.40 10.50
N TYR A 53 3.61 5.16 10.54
CA TYR A 53 4.16 4.00 11.27
C TYR A 53 5.00 4.40 12.47
N ASP A 54 4.95 3.57 13.51
CA ASP A 54 5.66 3.80 14.77
C ASP A 54 7.05 3.15 14.81
N GLU A 55 7.74 3.26 15.94
CA GLU A 55 9.06 2.65 16.17
C GLU A 55 9.06 1.12 16.12
N THR A 56 7.88 0.48 16.19
CA THR A 56 7.72 -0.96 16.05
C THR A 56 7.48 -1.39 14.60
N GLY A 57 7.32 -0.41 13.69
CA GLY A 57 6.97 -0.61 12.29
C GLY A 57 5.48 -0.86 12.06
N ARG A 58 4.63 -0.80 13.10
CA ARG A 58 3.18 -0.93 12.92
C ARG A 58 2.60 0.39 12.45
N SER A 59 1.66 0.30 11.53
CA SER A 59 1.08 1.47 10.90
C SER A 59 -0.38 1.71 11.29
N GLU A 60 -0.77 2.97 11.33
CA GLU A 60 -2.13 3.44 11.57
C GLU A 60 -2.50 4.51 10.54
N ILE A 61 -3.73 4.44 10.03
CA ILE A 61 -4.26 5.48 9.12
C ILE A 61 -4.29 6.82 9.86
N ILE A 62 -3.75 7.86 9.22
CA ILE A 62 -3.91 9.24 9.68
C ILE A 62 -5.37 9.63 9.47
N PRO A 63 -6.09 10.09 10.52
CA PRO A 63 -7.51 10.41 10.40
C PRO A 63 -7.78 11.46 9.31
N TYR A 64 -8.81 11.21 8.51
CA TYR A 64 -9.32 12.12 7.50
C TYR A 64 -10.83 12.25 7.63
N GLU A 65 -11.38 13.36 7.12
CA GLU A 65 -12.83 13.55 7.03
C GLU A 65 -13.34 12.91 5.75
N ALA A 66 -14.23 11.92 5.87
CA ALA A 66 -14.88 11.34 4.70
C ALA A 66 -15.90 12.33 4.13
N SER A 67 -15.81 12.62 2.83
CA SER A 67 -16.71 13.57 2.16
C SER A 67 -18.15 13.04 2.04
N LEU A 68 -18.33 11.72 2.12
CA LEU A 68 -19.60 11.01 2.03
C LEU A 68 -19.61 9.80 2.98
N GLU A 69 -20.80 9.36 3.38
CA GLU A 69 -20.96 8.06 4.06
C GLU A 69 -20.48 6.95 3.11
N MET A 70 -19.52 6.15 3.57
CA MET A 70 -18.97 5.05 2.79
C MET A 70 -19.61 3.73 3.19
N GLU A 71 -20.30 3.10 2.26
CA GLU A 71 -20.73 1.70 2.42
C GLU A 71 -19.52 0.76 2.34
N ASN A 72 -19.57 -0.35 3.08
CA ASN A 72 -18.58 -1.42 2.98
C ASN A 72 -19.01 -2.44 1.91
N TYR A 73 -18.23 -2.53 0.83
CA TYR A 73 -18.43 -3.48 -0.26
C TYR A 73 -17.57 -4.74 -0.14
N CYS A 74 -16.63 -4.79 0.81
CA CYS A 74 -15.81 -6.00 1.03
C CYS A 74 -16.59 -7.05 1.82
N SER A 75 -16.74 -8.23 1.22
CA SER A 75 -17.31 -9.40 1.87
C SER A 75 -16.31 -10.08 2.82
N GLU A 76 -16.79 -10.97 3.69
CA GLU A 76 -15.89 -11.79 4.51
C GLU A 76 -15.01 -12.72 3.66
N ALA A 77 -15.52 -13.20 2.52
CA ALA A 77 -14.76 -14.05 1.60
C ALA A 77 -13.60 -13.27 0.97
N ASP A 78 -13.87 -12.04 0.52
CA ASP A 78 -12.88 -11.12 -0.06
C ASP A 78 -11.72 -10.88 0.94
N LEU A 79 -12.08 -10.59 2.20
CA LEU A 79 -11.11 -10.38 3.27
C LEU A 79 -10.30 -11.64 3.59
N LEU A 80 -10.92 -12.82 3.54
CA LEU A 80 -10.23 -14.08 3.76
C LEU A 80 -9.24 -14.39 2.63
N GLU A 81 -9.61 -14.11 1.38
CA GLU A 81 -8.74 -14.28 0.21
C GLU A 81 -7.53 -13.37 0.28
N MET A 82 -7.74 -12.06 0.47
CA MET A 82 -6.65 -11.09 0.61
C MET A 82 -5.69 -11.44 1.75
N ASN A 83 -6.20 -11.84 2.92
CA ASN A 83 -5.35 -12.22 4.06
C ASN A 83 -4.71 -13.61 3.91
N GLY A 84 -5.21 -14.45 3.01
CA GLY A 84 -4.77 -15.82 2.79
C GLY A 84 -3.67 -15.97 1.73
N ASN A 85 -3.27 -14.87 1.07
CA ASN A 85 -2.23 -14.89 0.05
C ASN A 85 -0.88 -15.42 0.59
N GLN A 86 -0.05 -15.96 -0.30
CA GLN A 86 1.27 -16.51 0.04
C GLN A 86 2.40 -15.72 -0.63
N LEU A 87 2.16 -14.44 -0.93
CA LEU A 87 3.14 -13.60 -1.59
C LEU A 87 4.35 -13.42 -0.67
N THR A 88 5.53 -13.61 -1.25
CA THR A 88 6.82 -13.43 -0.57
C THR A 88 7.78 -12.75 -1.51
N LEU A 89 8.77 -12.07 -0.93
CA LEU A 89 9.76 -11.35 -1.70
C LEU A 89 10.61 -12.32 -2.56
N SER A 90 10.71 -12.02 -3.85
CA SER A 90 11.55 -12.79 -4.79
C SER A 90 12.99 -12.90 -4.30
N ALA A 91 13.60 -14.07 -4.46
CA ALA A 91 15.01 -14.27 -4.12
C ALA A 91 15.96 -13.45 -5.01
N GLU A 92 15.58 -13.22 -6.26
CA GLU A 92 16.38 -12.47 -7.23
C GLU A 92 15.76 -11.10 -7.50
N ALA A 93 16.62 -10.08 -7.57
CA ALA A 93 16.24 -8.76 -8.00
C ALA A 93 15.99 -8.73 -9.51
N VAL A 94 14.99 -7.94 -9.91
CA VAL A 94 14.64 -7.68 -11.31
C VAL A 94 15.18 -6.31 -11.74
N PRO A 95 15.27 -6.01 -13.06
CA PRO A 95 15.68 -4.70 -13.54
C PRO A 95 14.78 -3.57 -13.02
N MET A 96 15.32 -2.36 -12.94
CA MET A 96 14.59 -1.17 -12.45
C MET A 96 13.28 -0.88 -13.19
N HIS A 97 13.18 -1.22 -14.48
CA HIS A 97 12.02 -1.01 -15.33
C HIS A 97 11.18 -2.28 -15.52
N TYR A 98 11.26 -3.24 -14.59
CA TYR A 98 10.56 -4.52 -14.68
C TYR A 98 9.04 -4.38 -14.85
N ALA A 99 8.43 -3.36 -14.22
CA ALA A 99 7.00 -3.09 -14.36
C ALA A 99 6.62 -2.55 -15.74
N SER A 100 7.57 -2.02 -16.51
CA SER A 100 7.25 -1.33 -17.76
C SER A 100 6.75 -2.30 -18.82
N GLY A 101 5.51 -2.11 -19.24
CA GLY A 101 4.91 -2.91 -20.31
C GLY A 101 3.40 -3.03 -20.26
N GLY A 102 2.74 -2.45 -19.24
CA GLY A 102 1.30 -2.58 -19.03
C GLY A 102 0.88 -3.94 -18.48
N ASP A 103 1.82 -4.77 -18.01
CA ASP A 103 1.52 -6.02 -17.32
C ASP A 103 1.23 -5.74 -15.83
N GLU A 104 0.20 -6.37 -15.28
CA GLU A 104 -0.12 -6.30 -13.85
C GLU A 104 0.89 -7.12 -13.02
N VAL A 105 2.03 -6.52 -12.69
CA VAL A 105 3.07 -7.15 -11.88
C VAL A 105 3.18 -6.52 -10.49
N ILE A 106 3.41 -7.36 -9.49
CA ILE A 106 3.77 -6.91 -8.14
C ILE A 106 5.21 -6.41 -8.14
N THR A 107 5.45 -5.22 -7.59
CA THR A 107 6.81 -4.67 -7.41
C THR A 107 7.02 -4.11 -6.02
N ILE A 108 8.27 -4.21 -5.55
CA ILE A 108 8.78 -3.48 -4.39
C ILE A 108 10.06 -2.78 -4.85
N GLY A 109 10.07 -1.46 -4.79
CA GLY A 109 11.10 -0.61 -5.39
C GLY A 109 11.07 -0.63 -6.93
N GLY A 110 12.09 -0.02 -7.54
CA GLY A 110 12.15 0.17 -8.99
C GLY A 110 11.44 1.44 -9.45
N LEU A 111 11.01 1.48 -10.71
CA LEU A 111 10.16 2.54 -11.26
C LEU A 111 8.73 2.00 -11.47
N PRO A 112 7.70 2.74 -11.00
CA PRO A 112 6.31 2.36 -11.20
C PRO A 112 5.91 2.48 -12.68
N ASP A 113 5.00 1.61 -13.11
CA ASP A 113 4.27 1.73 -14.38
C ASP A 113 2.85 2.23 -14.05
N TRP A 114 2.68 3.55 -13.98
CA TRP A 114 1.41 4.18 -13.58
C TRP A 114 0.27 3.79 -14.53
N VAL A 115 -0.88 3.45 -13.97
CA VAL A 115 -2.08 3.08 -14.76
C VAL A 115 -2.71 4.33 -15.38
N GLN A 116 -2.66 5.45 -14.66
CA GLN A 116 -3.20 6.74 -15.09
C GLN A 116 -2.05 7.76 -15.23
N ASP A 117 -2.29 9.02 -14.83
CA ASP A 117 -1.24 10.03 -14.79
C ASP A 117 -0.18 9.65 -13.74
N ALA A 118 1.06 10.02 -14.04
CA ALA A 118 2.17 9.84 -13.10
C ALA A 118 1.94 10.68 -11.85
N GLU A 119 1.94 10.02 -10.71
CA GLU A 119 1.64 10.61 -9.41
C GLU A 119 2.83 10.41 -8.49
N PHE A 120 3.28 11.48 -7.85
CA PHE A 120 4.35 11.42 -6.85
C PHE A 120 3.86 12.20 -5.65
N ALA A 121 3.58 11.49 -4.57
CA ALA A 121 2.99 12.06 -3.38
C ALA A 121 3.97 13.02 -2.71
N THR A 122 3.41 14.05 -2.09
CA THR A 122 4.15 14.96 -1.23
C THR A 122 3.90 14.57 0.23
N CYS A 123 4.96 14.42 1.01
CA CYS A 123 4.83 14.05 2.41
C CYS A 123 4.05 15.12 3.18
N SER A 124 3.00 14.71 3.90
CA SER A 124 2.13 15.59 4.69
C SER A 124 2.84 16.31 5.85
N ASP A 125 4.06 15.90 6.22
CA ASP A 125 4.80 16.43 7.37
C ASP A 125 6.00 17.33 6.99
N CYS A 126 6.69 17.04 5.87
CA CYS A 126 7.93 17.74 5.49
C CYS A 126 7.92 18.33 4.07
N ASP A 127 6.81 18.21 3.34
CA ASP A 127 6.62 18.73 1.98
C ASP A 127 7.64 18.21 0.94
N GLN A 128 8.37 17.15 1.25
CA GLN A 128 9.27 16.49 0.30
C GLN A 128 8.52 15.45 -0.55
N THR A 129 8.93 15.28 -1.79
CA THR A 129 8.47 14.19 -2.65
C THR A 129 8.80 12.84 -2.01
N MET A 130 7.81 11.96 -1.93
CA MET A 130 7.94 10.64 -1.33
C MET A 130 8.66 9.67 -2.29
N LYS A 131 9.22 8.59 -1.74
CA LYS A 131 9.88 7.55 -2.53
C LYS A 131 8.86 6.48 -2.88
N PHE A 132 8.81 6.07 -4.14
CA PHE A 132 8.04 4.88 -4.54
C PHE A 132 8.51 3.65 -3.75
N LEU A 133 7.57 2.95 -3.11
CA LEU A 133 7.84 1.75 -2.32
C LEU A 133 7.33 0.48 -3.01
N ALA A 134 6.08 0.45 -3.46
CA ALA A 134 5.49 -0.75 -4.03
C ALA A 134 4.28 -0.46 -4.93
N ALA A 135 4.03 -1.37 -5.87
CA ALA A 135 2.79 -1.46 -6.63
C ALA A 135 2.21 -2.88 -6.46
N LEU A 136 0.94 -2.95 -6.09
CA LEU A 136 0.20 -4.18 -5.81
C LEU A 136 -1.10 -4.18 -6.63
N PRO A 137 -1.14 -4.88 -7.77
CA PRO A 137 -2.38 -5.13 -8.48
C PRO A 137 -3.37 -5.86 -7.58
N TRP A 138 -4.62 -5.40 -7.51
CA TRP A 138 -5.62 -6.03 -6.64
C TRP A 138 -5.89 -7.48 -7.02
N ASN A 139 -5.82 -7.80 -8.31
CA ASN A 139 -5.95 -9.15 -8.85
C ASN A 139 -4.93 -10.15 -8.25
N ALA A 140 -3.78 -9.66 -7.77
CA ALA A 140 -2.79 -10.52 -7.13
C ALA A 140 -3.13 -10.85 -5.66
N LEU A 141 -4.05 -10.11 -5.05
CA LEU A 141 -4.55 -10.32 -3.69
C LEU A 141 -5.96 -10.91 -3.67
N MET A 142 -6.78 -10.62 -4.67
CA MET A 142 -8.16 -11.07 -4.81
C MET A 142 -8.51 -11.23 -6.29
N ASP A 143 -8.75 -12.47 -6.73
CA ASP A 143 -8.97 -12.82 -8.14
C ASP A 143 -10.17 -12.06 -8.74
N GLY A 144 -9.98 -11.53 -9.95
CA GLY A 144 -11.00 -10.75 -10.67
C GLY A 144 -11.17 -9.31 -10.18
N SER A 145 -10.28 -8.84 -9.31
CA SER A 145 -10.24 -7.43 -8.89
C SER A 145 -9.43 -6.59 -9.86
N GLU A 146 -9.90 -5.39 -10.15
CA GLU A 146 -9.22 -4.47 -11.07
C GLU A 146 -8.48 -3.37 -10.33
N GLY A 147 -7.47 -2.81 -11.00
CA GLY A 147 -6.70 -1.67 -10.52
C GLY A 147 -5.49 -2.06 -9.67
N THR A 148 -4.68 -1.04 -9.37
CA THR A 148 -3.40 -1.20 -8.68
C THR A 148 -3.31 -0.25 -7.49
N LEU A 149 -2.91 -0.80 -6.34
CA LEU A 149 -2.54 -0.04 -5.17
C LEU A 149 -1.07 0.37 -5.27
N TYR A 150 -0.82 1.67 -5.23
CA TYR A 150 0.51 2.25 -5.14
C TYR A 150 0.80 2.66 -3.70
N ILE A 151 2.06 2.50 -3.30
CA ILE A 151 2.55 2.84 -1.97
C ILE A 151 3.82 3.65 -2.13
N GLU A 152 3.85 4.83 -1.52
CA GLU A 152 5.03 5.68 -1.41
C GLU A 152 5.37 5.94 0.06
N ILE A 153 6.66 6.14 0.35
CA ILE A 153 7.19 6.24 1.72
C ILE A 153 8.07 7.48 1.91
N CYS A 154 7.85 8.16 3.03
CA CYS A 154 8.76 9.13 3.62
C CYS A 154 9.31 8.54 4.92
N THR A 155 10.59 8.17 4.88
CA THR A 155 11.27 7.48 5.98
C THR A 155 11.61 8.45 7.11
N ASP A 156 11.92 9.71 6.78
CA ASP A 156 12.24 10.76 7.75
C ASP A 156 11.06 11.10 8.67
N CYS A 157 9.84 11.10 8.12
CA CYS A 157 8.61 11.45 8.85
C CYS A 157 7.83 10.22 9.33
N ARG A 158 8.24 9.02 8.91
CA ARG A 158 7.51 7.76 9.12
C ARG A 158 6.07 7.79 8.62
N THR A 159 5.92 8.31 7.41
CA THR A 159 4.63 8.51 6.75
C THR A 159 4.64 7.79 5.41
N LEU A 160 3.53 7.15 5.09
CA LEU A 160 3.24 6.49 3.82
C LEU A 160 2.08 7.22 3.15
N CYS A 161 2.12 7.32 1.82
CA CYS A 161 0.96 7.69 1.00
C CYS A 161 0.56 6.47 0.19
N LEU A 162 -0.72 6.14 0.20
CA LEU A 162 -1.28 5.03 -0.54
C LEU A 162 -2.44 5.53 -1.40
N PHE A 163 -2.46 5.12 -2.66
CA PHE A 163 -3.50 5.51 -3.60
C PHE A 163 -3.75 4.40 -4.62
N HIS A 164 -4.94 4.41 -5.19
CA HIS A 164 -5.39 3.40 -6.13
C HIS A 164 -5.63 4.03 -7.50
N GLN A 165 -5.16 3.36 -8.56
CA GLN A 165 -5.47 3.73 -9.94
C GLN A 165 -6.10 2.56 -10.71
N GLN A 166 -7.10 2.85 -11.54
CA GLN A 166 -7.81 1.90 -12.41
C GLN A 166 -8.15 2.59 -13.74
N THR A 167 -8.23 1.82 -14.83
CA THR A 167 -8.60 2.29 -16.17
C THR A 167 -10.11 2.46 -16.37
#